data_AF-A0A6N3I2M1-F1
#
_entry.id   AF-A0A6N3I2M1-F1
#
_cell.length_a   1.000
_cell.length_b   1.000
_cell.length_c   1.000
_cell.angle_alpha   90.00
_cell.angle_beta   90.00
_cell.angle_gamma   90.00
#
_symmetry.space_group_name_H-M   'P 1'
#
loop_
_entity.id
_entity.type
_entity.pdbx_description
1 polymer ?
#
loop_
_entity_poly.entity_id
_entity_poly.type
_entity_poly.pdbx_seq_one_letter_code
_entity_poly.pdbx_strand_id
1 'polypeptide(L)'
;MTSEKEELYRNVQRMKRFLGFAPYQYGINIIDNWAYGIKLDRMPFRTKGLRGMSYPGEKPKPDVILLNSSRSETEQNYDCGHELVHLTVHRKLEKQVFNCFDAGVAPKQDPFLEWQANEGSAEFFVPHRFFIPHLKECIGNMPKRGDIEEFKRYAADLCCVPSAVIKYRIESLKYEILQYYAGSDINDLHILSKRQQERMGIYIKSLNEINRNEKFDIYSYIEMKNRSGGNQNGF
;
A
#
# COMPACT_ATOMS: atom_id res chain seq x y z
N MET A 1 -3.87 -18.96 -11.26
CA MET A 1 -3.72 -18.85 -9.79
C MET A 1 -3.76 -17.37 -9.44
N THR A 2 -4.60 -16.98 -8.49
CA THR A 2 -4.65 -15.62 -7.93
C THR A 2 -3.35 -15.35 -7.16
N SER A 3 -2.80 -14.15 -7.29
CA SER A 3 -1.54 -13.79 -6.64
C SER A 3 -1.74 -13.49 -5.14
N GLU A 4 -0.69 -13.62 -4.31
CA GLU A 4 -0.77 -13.27 -2.87
C GLU A 4 -1.18 -11.81 -2.65
N LYS A 5 -0.71 -10.91 -3.53
CA LYS A 5 -1.04 -9.48 -3.50
C LYS A 5 -2.49 -9.24 -3.93
N GLU A 6 -2.97 -9.97 -4.93
CA GLU A 6 -4.37 -9.91 -5.38
C GLU A 6 -5.32 -10.42 -4.29
N GLU A 7 -4.97 -11.52 -3.61
CA GLU A 7 -5.74 -12.04 -2.48
C GLU A 7 -5.78 -11.03 -1.33
N LEU A 8 -4.64 -10.41 -1.00
CA LEU A 8 -4.57 -9.33 -0.02
C LEU A 8 -5.51 -8.17 -0.39
N TYR A 9 -5.53 -7.72 -1.64
CA TYR A 9 -6.44 -6.65 -2.08
C TYR A 9 -7.91 -7.02 -1.94
N ARG A 10 -8.28 -8.28 -2.25
CA ARG A 10 -9.65 -8.78 -2.02
C ARG A 10 -10.00 -8.77 -0.53
N ASN A 11 -9.06 -9.11 0.35
CA ASN A 11 -9.27 -9.04 1.80
C ASN A 11 -9.42 -7.60 2.29
N VAL A 12 -8.63 -6.65 1.78
CA VAL A 12 -8.75 -5.22 2.08
C VAL A 12 -10.12 -4.67 1.66
N GLN A 13 -10.63 -5.07 0.49
CA GLN A 13 -11.97 -4.67 0.05
C GLN A 13 -13.08 -5.23 0.95
N ARG A 14 -12.93 -6.46 1.46
CA ARG A 14 -13.85 -7.02 2.47
C ARG A 14 -13.78 -6.23 3.77
N MET A 15 -12.57 -5.89 4.22
CA MET A 15 -12.34 -5.06 5.40
C MET A 15 -13.01 -3.68 5.25
N LYS A 16 -12.83 -2.99 4.12
CA LYS A 16 -13.52 -1.72 3.83
C LYS A 16 -15.03 -1.81 3.95
N ARG A 17 -15.63 -2.80 3.29
CA ARG A 17 -17.08 -3.00 3.34
C ARG A 17 -17.58 -3.28 4.75
N PHE A 18 -16.84 -4.05 5.54
CA PHE A 18 -17.16 -4.31 6.94
C PHE A 18 -17.16 -3.01 7.77
N LEU A 19 -16.22 -2.11 7.49
CA LEU A 19 -16.13 -0.79 8.13
C LEU A 19 -17.09 0.25 7.53
N GLY A 20 -17.94 -0.13 6.56
CA GLY A 20 -18.92 0.77 5.95
C GLY A 20 -18.40 1.64 4.79
N PHE A 21 -17.17 1.42 4.31
CA PHE A 21 -16.59 2.17 3.20
C PHE A 21 -16.84 1.49 1.84
N ALA A 22 -16.91 2.29 0.77
CA ALA A 22 -16.93 1.75 -0.59
C ALA A 22 -15.56 1.11 -0.94
N PRO A 23 -15.53 0.05 -1.78
CA PRO A 23 -14.31 -0.72 -2.03
C PRO A 23 -13.09 0.10 -2.49
N TYR A 24 -13.32 1.15 -3.28
CA TYR A 24 -12.27 2.01 -3.84
C TYR A 24 -12.32 3.45 -3.29
N GLN A 25 -13.02 3.67 -2.18
CA GLN A 25 -13.03 4.96 -1.50
C GLN A 25 -11.61 5.32 -1.04
N TYR A 26 -11.21 6.58 -1.23
CA TYR A 26 -9.97 7.18 -0.76
C TYR A 26 -10.29 8.40 0.12
N GLY A 27 -9.28 9.07 0.67
CA GLY A 27 -9.47 10.23 1.56
C GLY A 27 -10.12 9.84 2.88
N ILE A 28 -9.82 8.62 3.36
CA ILE A 28 -10.41 8.08 4.59
C ILE A 28 -9.50 8.47 5.76
N ASN A 29 -10.08 9.14 6.76
CA ASN A 29 -9.53 9.16 8.10
C ASN A 29 -10.32 8.15 8.95
N ILE A 30 -9.76 6.95 9.16
CA ILE A 30 -10.49 5.87 9.84
C ILE A 30 -10.65 6.12 11.32
N ILE A 31 -9.78 6.94 11.91
CA ILE A 31 -9.83 7.24 13.34
C ILE A 31 -10.98 8.21 13.64
N ASP A 32 -11.34 9.06 12.67
CA ASP A 32 -12.48 9.95 12.80
C ASP A 32 -13.78 9.12 12.81
N ASN A 33 -14.55 9.23 13.90
CA ASN A 33 -15.79 8.47 14.14
C ASN A 33 -15.57 6.97 14.35
N TRP A 34 -14.49 6.58 15.04
CA TRP A 34 -14.19 5.18 15.37
C TRP A 34 -15.34 4.48 16.11
N ALA A 35 -16.01 3.53 15.44
CA ALA A 35 -17.15 2.79 16.00
C ALA A 35 -17.25 1.35 15.44
N TYR A 36 -16.13 0.63 15.38
CA TYR A 36 -16.04 -0.66 14.68
C TYR A 36 -16.08 -1.89 15.59
N GLY A 37 -16.43 -1.73 16.87
CA GLY A 37 -16.39 -2.82 17.85
C GLY A 37 -14.96 -3.26 18.24
N ILE A 38 -13.95 -2.49 17.82
CA ILE A 38 -12.54 -2.62 18.19
C ILE A 38 -12.22 -1.50 19.17
N LYS A 39 -11.52 -1.77 20.25
CA LYS A 39 -11.06 -0.72 21.17
C LYS A 39 -9.84 -0.03 20.56
N LEU A 40 -9.90 1.28 20.39
CA LEU A 40 -8.77 2.10 19.93
C LEU A 40 -8.33 3.03 21.05
N ASP A 41 -7.03 3.11 21.30
CA ASP A 41 -6.45 4.04 22.27
C ASP A 41 -5.11 4.61 21.75
N ARG A 42 -4.70 5.76 22.30
CA ARG A 42 -3.47 6.48 21.92
C ARG A 42 -2.63 6.70 23.17
N MET A 43 -1.37 6.27 23.16
CA MET A 43 -0.47 6.47 24.29
C MET A 43 0.98 6.69 23.86
N PRO A 44 1.81 7.39 24.66
CA PRO A 44 3.19 7.67 24.29
C PRO A 44 4.02 6.40 24.44
N PHE A 45 4.41 5.78 23.32
CA PHE A 45 5.31 4.64 23.35
C PHE A 45 6.74 5.11 23.63
N ARG A 46 7.40 4.48 24.60
CA ARG A 46 8.81 4.75 24.92
C ARG A 46 9.78 3.94 24.07
N THR A 47 9.31 2.84 23.48
CA THR A 47 10.10 1.97 22.62
C THR A 47 10.35 2.66 21.30
N LYS A 48 11.63 2.89 20.98
CA LYS A 48 12.02 3.52 19.73
C LYS A 48 11.48 2.73 18.54
N GLY A 49 10.87 3.43 17.60
CA GLY A 49 10.35 2.86 16.36
C GLY A 49 9.03 2.10 16.48
N LEU A 50 8.47 1.90 17.67
CA LEU A 50 7.13 1.32 17.80
C LEU A 50 6.08 2.37 17.39
N ARG A 51 5.26 2.03 16.39
CA ARG A 51 4.25 2.95 15.80
C ARG A 51 2.83 2.61 16.23
N GLY A 52 2.54 1.32 16.26
CA GLY A 52 1.24 0.77 16.59
C GLY A 52 1.39 -0.63 17.17
N MET A 53 0.33 -1.09 17.81
CA MET A 53 0.17 -2.46 18.26
C MET A 53 -1.28 -2.89 18.10
N SER A 54 -1.49 -4.16 17.78
CA SER A 54 -2.80 -4.79 17.79
C SER A 54 -2.81 -6.07 18.61
N TYR A 55 -3.92 -6.25 19.32
CA TYR A 55 -4.19 -7.40 20.16
C TYR A 55 -5.52 -8.04 19.73
N PRO A 56 -5.52 -9.26 19.17
CA PRO A 56 -6.74 -9.98 18.86
C PRO A 56 -7.41 -10.43 20.17
N GLY A 57 -8.62 -9.93 20.41
CA GLY A 57 -9.45 -10.33 21.54
C GLY A 57 -10.16 -11.66 21.30
N GLU A 58 -10.47 -12.34 22.39
CA GLU A 58 -11.39 -13.49 22.40
C GLU A 58 -12.73 -13.05 22.98
N LYS A 59 -13.82 -13.38 22.27
CA LYS A 59 -15.17 -12.99 22.70
C LYS A 59 -15.44 -13.45 24.14
N PRO A 60 -16.03 -12.58 24.99
CA PRO A 60 -16.66 -11.31 24.65
C PRO A 60 -15.70 -10.09 24.62
N LYS A 61 -14.40 -10.26 24.83
CA LYS A 61 -13.44 -9.14 24.82
C LYS A 61 -13.25 -8.63 23.38
N PRO A 62 -13.23 -7.30 23.17
CA PRO A 62 -12.99 -6.73 21.85
C PRO A 62 -11.52 -6.89 21.47
N ASP A 63 -11.25 -6.80 20.16
CA ASP A 63 -9.89 -6.55 19.67
C ASP A 63 -9.43 -5.16 20.15
N VAL A 64 -8.12 -4.96 20.29
CA VAL A 64 -7.53 -3.69 20.73
C VAL A 64 -6.49 -3.22 19.71
N ILE A 65 -6.51 -1.94 19.39
CA ILE A 65 -5.44 -1.23 18.68
C ILE A 65 -4.92 -0.13 19.60
N LEU A 66 -3.60 -0.06 19.76
CA LEU A 66 -2.91 1.03 20.44
C LEU A 66 -2.02 1.76 19.45
N LEU A 67 -2.14 3.09 19.38
CA LEU A 67 -1.32 3.92 18.51
C LEU A 67 -0.35 4.78 19.33
N ASN A 68 0.83 5.02 18.77
CA ASN A 68 1.80 5.90 19.39
C ASN A 68 1.34 7.36 19.30
N SER A 69 1.01 7.96 20.45
CA SER A 69 0.51 9.34 20.50
C SER A 69 1.53 10.40 20.13
N SER A 70 2.81 10.05 19.98
CA SER A 70 3.86 10.98 19.51
C SER A 70 3.90 11.16 18.00
N ARG A 71 3.09 10.41 17.24
CA ARG A 71 3.02 10.49 15.78
C ARG A 71 1.94 11.48 15.36
N SER A 72 2.08 12.07 14.16
CA SER A 72 1.06 12.97 13.62
C SER A 72 -0.28 12.25 13.38
N GLU A 73 -1.38 12.99 13.26
CA GLU A 73 -2.70 12.39 12.99
C GLU A 73 -2.71 11.58 11.69
N THR A 74 -2.09 12.09 10.64
CA THR A 74 -1.95 11.42 9.35
C THR A 74 -1.13 10.13 9.44
N GLU A 75 -0.07 10.12 10.25
CA GLU A 75 0.70 8.92 10.53
C GLU A 75 -0.11 7.90 11.32
N GLN A 76 -0.77 8.33 12.40
CA GLN A 76 -1.62 7.47 13.21
C GLN A 76 -2.75 6.87 12.38
N ASN A 77 -3.35 7.63 11.45
CA ASN A 77 -4.37 7.14 10.52
C ASN A 77 -3.85 5.93 9.72
N TYR A 78 -2.67 6.08 9.12
CA TYR A 78 -2.04 5.01 8.34
C TYR A 78 -1.62 3.82 9.21
N ASP A 79 -1.04 4.07 10.38
CA ASP A 79 -0.64 3.04 11.34
C ASP A 79 -1.85 2.24 11.83
N CYS A 80 -2.99 2.90 12.05
CA CYS A 80 -4.24 2.24 12.40
C CYS A 80 -4.72 1.27 11.30
N GLY A 81 -4.61 1.66 10.03
CA GLY A 81 -4.93 0.77 8.91
C GLY A 81 -3.98 -0.43 8.84
N HIS A 82 -2.70 -0.24 9.16
CA HIS A 82 -1.71 -1.32 9.26
C HIS A 82 -2.11 -2.32 10.36
N GLU A 83 -2.47 -1.83 11.56
CA GLU A 83 -2.92 -2.67 12.66
C GLU A 83 -4.25 -3.39 12.36
N LEU A 84 -5.17 -2.75 11.62
CA LEU A 84 -6.39 -3.41 11.14
C LEU A 84 -6.09 -4.57 10.20
N VAL A 85 -5.07 -4.48 9.34
CA VAL A 85 -4.67 -5.61 8.48
C VAL A 85 -4.18 -6.77 9.34
N HIS A 86 -3.42 -6.53 10.41
CA HIS A 86 -3.04 -7.59 11.34
C HIS A 86 -4.26 -8.27 11.97
N LEU A 87 -5.22 -7.51 12.47
CA LEU A 87 -6.44 -8.06 13.10
C LEU A 87 -7.36 -8.80 12.13
N THR A 88 -7.34 -8.45 10.85
CA THR A 88 -8.26 -9.03 9.85
C THR A 88 -7.64 -10.16 9.04
N VAL A 89 -6.40 -10.00 8.58
CA VAL A 89 -5.71 -10.95 7.70
C VAL A 89 -4.90 -11.95 8.50
N HIS A 90 -4.29 -11.54 9.62
CA HIS A 90 -3.33 -12.36 10.36
C HIS A 90 -3.90 -13.03 11.63
N ARG A 91 -5.18 -12.80 11.96
CA ARG A 91 -5.83 -13.27 13.20
C ARG A 91 -5.63 -14.75 13.54
N LYS A 92 -5.59 -15.62 12.52
CA LYS A 92 -5.53 -17.09 12.71
C LYS A 92 -4.13 -17.66 12.85
N LEU A 93 -3.09 -16.83 12.87
CA LEU A 93 -1.69 -17.28 12.94
C LEU A 93 -1.20 -17.58 14.38
N GLU A 94 -2.11 -17.77 15.34
CA GLU A 94 -1.82 -18.06 16.76
C GLU A 94 -0.86 -17.07 17.45
N LYS A 95 -0.73 -15.84 16.93
CA LYS A 95 0.05 -14.77 17.57
C LYS A 95 -0.81 -13.99 18.57
N GLN A 96 -0.33 -13.87 19.80
CA GLN A 96 -1.02 -13.12 20.86
C GLN A 96 -0.94 -11.60 20.68
N VAL A 97 0.09 -11.08 20.01
CA VAL A 97 0.30 -9.64 19.78
C VAL A 97 0.96 -9.43 18.42
N PHE A 98 0.49 -8.44 17.68
CA PHE A 98 1.19 -7.88 16.52
C PHE A 98 1.68 -6.48 16.90
N ASN A 99 2.94 -6.17 16.56
CA ASN A 99 3.57 -4.89 16.83
C ASN A 99 4.11 -4.37 15.51
N CYS A 100 4.01 -3.06 15.25
CA CYS A 100 4.61 -2.40 14.08
C CYS A 100 5.85 -1.58 14.50
N PHE A 101 7.04 -1.95 13.99
CA PHE A 101 8.30 -1.25 14.24
C PHE A 101 8.85 -0.53 13.00
N ASP A 102 9.70 0.49 13.21
CA ASP A 102 10.61 1.01 12.19
C ASP A 102 11.52 -0.11 11.65
N ALA A 103 11.82 -0.04 10.35
CA ALA A 103 12.73 -0.97 9.70
C ALA A 103 14.09 -1.02 10.42
N GLY A 104 14.50 -2.22 10.84
CA GLY A 104 15.80 -2.48 11.48
C GLY A 104 15.84 -2.34 13.01
N VAL A 105 14.70 -2.13 13.68
CA VAL A 105 14.67 -1.87 15.13
C VAL A 105 14.24 -3.09 15.99
N ALA A 106 13.66 -4.15 15.41
CA ALA A 106 13.18 -5.32 16.17
C ALA A 106 13.61 -6.69 15.59
N PRO A 107 14.14 -7.64 16.39
CA PRO A 107 14.65 -8.93 15.92
C PRO A 107 13.61 -10.07 15.74
N LYS A 108 12.29 -9.82 15.72
CA LYS A 108 11.27 -10.92 15.71
C LYS A 108 9.98 -10.67 14.91
N GLN A 109 9.87 -9.61 14.11
CA GLN A 109 8.72 -9.45 13.21
C GLN A 109 8.88 -10.37 11.99
N ASP A 110 7.77 -10.95 11.53
CA ASP A 110 7.76 -11.75 10.31
C ASP A 110 7.73 -10.80 9.10
N PRO A 111 8.81 -10.73 8.28
CA PRO A 111 8.89 -9.76 7.20
C PRO A 111 7.75 -9.89 6.18
N PHE A 112 7.19 -11.09 6.00
CA PHE A 112 6.09 -11.30 5.08
C PHE A 112 4.78 -10.73 5.62
N LEU A 113 4.49 -10.92 6.92
CA LEU A 113 3.29 -10.35 7.54
C LEU A 113 3.36 -8.82 7.60
N GLU A 114 4.54 -8.26 7.90
CA GLU A 114 4.75 -6.80 7.89
C GLU A 114 4.60 -6.23 6.48
N TRP A 115 5.06 -6.96 5.45
CA TRP A 115 4.81 -6.59 4.07
C TRP A 115 3.31 -6.60 3.76
N GLN A 116 2.57 -7.65 4.16
CA GLN A 116 1.12 -7.72 3.96
C GLN A 116 0.38 -6.59 4.69
N ALA A 117 0.78 -6.26 5.91
CA ALA A 117 0.18 -5.18 6.69
C ALA A 117 0.43 -3.81 6.05
N ASN A 118 1.66 -3.55 5.59
CA ASN A 118 1.99 -2.31 4.89
C ASN A 118 1.29 -2.21 3.53
N GLU A 119 1.36 -3.24 2.70
CA GLU A 119 0.73 -3.27 1.38
C GLU A 119 -0.80 -3.21 1.50
N GLY A 120 -1.37 -3.88 2.49
CA GLY A 120 -2.80 -3.88 2.77
C GLY A 120 -3.30 -2.52 3.26
N SER A 121 -2.56 -1.85 4.14
CA SER A 121 -2.87 -0.48 4.57
C SER A 121 -2.77 0.49 3.38
N ALA A 122 -1.76 0.33 2.53
CA ALA A 122 -1.61 1.13 1.32
C ALA A 122 -2.77 0.94 0.33
N GLU A 123 -3.25 -0.29 0.09
CA GLU A 123 -4.46 -0.53 -0.71
C GLU A 123 -5.72 0.02 -0.03
N PHE A 124 -5.77 0.00 1.31
CA PHE A 124 -6.90 0.56 2.04
C PHE A 124 -7.00 2.07 1.81
N PHE A 125 -5.94 2.84 2.02
CA PHE A 125 -6.02 4.29 1.88
C PHE A 125 -5.84 4.79 0.44
N VAL A 126 -5.10 4.04 -0.38
CA VAL A 126 -4.69 4.42 -1.73
C VAL A 126 -5.02 3.28 -2.73
N PRO A 127 -6.32 3.00 -2.99
CA PRO A 127 -6.73 1.85 -3.78
C PRO A 127 -6.15 1.93 -5.20
N HIS A 128 -5.56 0.84 -5.69
CA HIS A 128 -4.90 0.86 -7.00
C HIS A 128 -5.86 1.28 -8.14
N ARG A 129 -7.14 0.88 -8.05
CA ARG A 129 -8.17 1.22 -9.05
C ARG A 129 -8.49 2.69 -9.16
N PHE A 130 -8.27 3.45 -8.08
CA PHE A 130 -8.34 4.90 -8.10
C PHE A 130 -6.97 5.49 -8.47
N PHE A 131 -5.93 5.03 -7.80
CA PHE A 131 -4.61 5.66 -7.82
C PHE A 131 -3.94 5.62 -9.20
N ILE A 132 -4.02 4.49 -9.91
CA ILE A 132 -3.32 4.31 -11.19
C ILE A 132 -3.90 5.22 -12.29
N PRO A 133 -5.24 5.26 -12.52
CA PRO A 133 -5.82 6.20 -13.47
C PRO A 133 -5.53 7.65 -13.10
N HIS A 134 -5.68 8.00 -11.82
CA HIS A 134 -5.47 9.36 -11.33
C HIS A 134 -4.01 9.81 -11.50
N LEU A 135 -3.06 8.91 -11.25
CA LEU A 135 -1.63 9.17 -11.50
C LEU A 135 -1.38 9.50 -12.97
N LYS A 136 -1.93 8.71 -13.91
CA LYS A 136 -1.76 8.95 -15.36
C LYS A 136 -2.34 10.29 -15.79
N GLU A 137 -3.52 10.64 -15.28
CA GLU A 137 -4.16 11.93 -15.57
C GLU A 137 -3.29 13.11 -15.10
N CYS A 138 -2.69 13.02 -13.92
CA CYS A 138 -1.90 14.11 -13.37
C CYS A 138 -0.51 14.28 -14.02
N ILE A 139 0.20 13.18 -14.29
CA ILE A 139 1.63 13.26 -14.69
C ILE A 139 1.87 13.05 -16.19
N GLY A 140 0.87 12.55 -16.92
CA GLY A 140 0.98 12.26 -18.35
C GLY A 140 2.05 11.21 -18.68
N ASN A 141 2.54 11.22 -19.92
CA ASN A 141 3.39 10.14 -20.45
C ASN A 141 4.89 10.40 -20.32
N MET A 142 5.29 11.66 -20.11
CA MET A 142 6.68 12.09 -20.05
C MET A 142 7.00 12.84 -18.74
N PRO A 143 6.72 12.23 -17.57
CA PRO A 143 6.90 12.92 -16.30
C PRO A 143 8.37 13.20 -16.02
N LYS A 144 8.66 14.39 -15.51
CA LYS A 144 9.94 14.75 -14.90
C LYS A 144 9.92 14.37 -13.43
N ARG A 145 11.10 14.29 -12.83
CA ARG A 145 11.24 14.07 -11.37
C ARG A 145 10.40 15.07 -10.55
N GLY A 146 10.34 16.34 -10.97
CA GLY A 146 9.53 17.37 -10.30
C GLY A 146 8.05 17.01 -10.24
N ASP A 147 7.49 16.57 -11.36
CA ASP A 147 6.09 16.19 -11.50
C ASP A 147 5.74 15.00 -10.57
N ILE A 148 6.66 14.02 -10.45
CA ILE A 148 6.50 12.89 -9.54
C ILE A 148 6.53 13.33 -8.07
N GLU A 149 7.43 14.24 -7.69
CA GLU A 149 7.52 14.75 -6.31
C GLU A 149 6.33 15.63 -5.92
N GLU A 150 5.80 16.41 -6.88
CA GLU A 150 4.58 17.19 -6.68
C GLU A 150 3.35 16.28 -6.52
N PHE A 151 3.21 15.29 -7.40
CA PHE A 151 2.15 14.30 -7.30
C PHE A 151 2.17 13.55 -5.97
N LYS A 152 3.36 13.18 -5.46
CA LYS A 152 3.49 12.53 -4.14
C LYS A 152 2.98 13.38 -2.98
N ARG A 153 3.10 14.70 -3.04
CA ARG A 153 2.56 15.60 -2.01
C ARG A 153 1.05 15.72 -2.17
N TYR A 154 0.60 16.03 -3.39
CA TYR A 154 -0.81 16.15 -3.72
C TYR A 154 -1.62 14.89 -3.34
N ALA A 155 -1.16 13.71 -3.76
CA ALA A 155 -1.89 12.46 -3.49
C ALA A 155 -1.85 12.05 -2.02
N ALA A 156 -0.82 12.47 -1.27
CA ALA A 156 -0.72 12.22 0.17
C ALA A 156 -1.80 13.00 0.93
N ASP A 157 -1.98 14.28 0.58
CA ASP A 157 -3.05 15.12 1.13
C ASP A 157 -4.42 14.56 0.74
N LEU A 158 -4.62 14.22 -0.54
CA LEU A 158 -5.88 13.67 -1.06
C LEU A 158 -6.29 12.35 -0.39
N CYS A 159 -5.33 11.51 -0.03
CA CYS A 159 -5.59 10.20 0.58
C CYS A 159 -5.47 10.20 2.10
N CYS A 160 -5.15 11.35 2.72
CA CYS A 160 -4.91 11.48 4.16
C CYS A 160 -3.83 10.51 4.69
N VAL A 161 -2.71 10.39 3.98
CA VAL A 161 -1.57 9.52 4.34
C VAL A 161 -0.24 10.28 4.26
N PRO A 162 0.83 9.83 4.92
CA PRO A 162 2.16 10.41 4.76
C PRO A 162 2.68 10.27 3.31
N SER A 163 3.42 11.26 2.81
CA SER A 163 3.98 11.21 1.44
C SER A 163 4.89 10.00 1.17
N ALA A 164 5.54 9.46 2.20
CA ALA A 164 6.28 8.22 2.12
C ALA A 164 5.41 7.03 1.65
N VAL A 165 4.13 6.97 2.06
CA VAL A 165 3.18 5.95 1.63
C VAL A 165 2.96 6.04 0.12
N ILE A 166 2.78 7.24 -0.44
CA ILE A 166 2.61 7.41 -1.89
C ILE A 166 3.88 7.01 -2.65
N LYS A 167 5.07 7.35 -2.15
CA LYS A 167 6.34 6.89 -2.72
C LYS A 167 6.40 5.36 -2.76
N TYR A 168 6.09 4.68 -1.66
CA TYR A 168 6.06 3.21 -1.63
C TYR A 168 4.95 2.64 -2.50
N ARG A 169 3.82 3.34 -2.62
CA ARG A 169 2.70 2.93 -3.47
C ARG A 169 3.08 2.90 -4.94
N ILE A 170 3.73 3.96 -5.43
CA ILE A 170 4.31 4.01 -6.79
C ILE A 170 5.28 2.84 -7.01
N GLU A 171 6.13 2.53 -6.03
CA GLU A 171 7.07 1.41 -6.15
C GLU A 171 6.35 0.06 -6.19
N SER A 172 5.39 -0.15 -5.29
CA SER A 172 4.65 -1.40 -5.16
C SER A 172 3.80 -1.73 -6.39
N LEU A 173 3.31 -0.69 -7.08
CA LEU A 173 2.41 -0.78 -8.23
C LEU A 173 3.13 -0.58 -9.57
N LYS A 174 4.46 -0.50 -9.62
CA LYS A 174 5.17 -0.12 -10.86
C LYS A 174 4.86 -1.00 -12.06
N TYR A 175 4.57 -2.30 -11.84
CA TYR A 175 4.18 -3.22 -12.89
C TYR A 175 2.74 -2.99 -13.35
N GLU A 176 1.81 -2.82 -12.41
CA GLU A 176 0.40 -2.51 -12.66
C GLU A 176 0.23 -1.15 -13.35
N ILE A 177 1.03 -0.16 -12.96
CA ILE A 177 1.08 1.16 -13.61
C ILE A 177 1.45 0.99 -15.09
N LEU A 178 2.50 0.23 -15.41
CA LEU A 178 2.91 0.05 -16.80
C LEU A 178 1.90 -0.72 -17.65
N GLN A 179 1.24 -1.74 -17.11
CA GLN A 179 0.12 -2.41 -17.78
C GLN A 179 -0.96 -1.38 -18.19
N TYR A 180 -1.34 -0.50 -17.27
CA TYR A 180 -2.33 0.53 -17.55
C TYR A 180 -1.86 1.56 -18.58
N TYR A 181 -0.57 1.93 -18.56
CA TYR A 181 0.00 2.77 -19.63
C TYR A 181 0.04 2.05 -20.98
N ALA A 182 0.28 0.73 -21.00
CA ALA A 182 0.27 -0.09 -22.21
C ALA A 182 -1.14 -0.31 -22.80
N GLY A 183 -2.20 0.07 -22.08
CA GLY A 183 -3.58 0.04 -22.55
C GLY A 183 -4.45 -1.02 -21.91
N SER A 184 -3.96 -1.76 -20.91
CA SER A 184 -4.80 -2.66 -20.11
C SER A 184 -5.88 -1.87 -19.36
N ASP A 185 -7.09 -2.42 -19.29
CA ASP A 185 -8.14 -1.84 -18.46
C ASP A 185 -7.77 -1.95 -16.97
N ILE A 186 -8.18 -0.96 -16.17
CA ILE A 186 -7.91 -0.92 -14.73
C ILE A 186 -8.48 -2.13 -13.97
N ASN A 187 -9.52 -2.77 -14.51
CA ASN A 187 -10.13 -3.96 -13.93
C ASN A 187 -9.41 -5.26 -14.29
N ASP A 188 -8.59 -5.23 -15.35
CA ASP A 188 -7.96 -6.41 -15.95
C ASP A 188 -6.44 -6.49 -15.67
N LEU A 189 -5.94 -5.62 -14.78
CA LEU A 189 -4.53 -5.62 -14.40
C LEU A 189 -4.13 -6.93 -13.68
N HIS A 190 -3.00 -7.50 -14.10
CA HIS A 190 -2.32 -8.56 -13.40
C HIS A 190 -1.63 -8.00 -12.15
N ILE A 191 -2.25 -8.20 -11.00
CA ILE A 191 -1.72 -7.77 -9.70
C ILE A 191 -0.64 -8.77 -9.25
N LEU A 192 0.62 -8.35 -9.15
CA LEU A 192 1.74 -9.24 -8.79
C LEU A 192 2.61 -8.63 -7.68
N SER A 193 3.02 -9.45 -6.71
CA SER A 193 4.05 -9.04 -5.76
C SER A 193 5.41 -8.91 -6.45
N LYS A 194 6.32 -8.11 -5.89
CA LYS A 194 7.69 -7.96 -6.40
C LYS A 194 8.39 -9.32 -6.57
N ARG A 195 8.22 -10.22 -5.60
CA ARG A 195 8.80 -11.57 -5.65
C ARG A 195 8.24 -12.41 -6.80
N GLN A 196 6.95 -12.25 -7.12
CA GLN A 196 6.33 -12.93 -8.26
C GLN A 196 6.84 -12.36 -9.58
N GLN A 197 6.95 -11.03 -9.69
CA GLN A 197 7.56 -10.37 -10.84
C GLN A 197 8.98 -10.90 -11.09
N GLU A 198 9.84 -10.94 -10.05
CA GLU A 198 11.21 -11.44 -10.15
C GLU A 198 11.28 -12.92 -10.57
N ARG A 199 10.41 -13.78 -10.01
CA ARG A 199 10.30 -15.19 -10.43
C ARG A 199 9.89 -15.35 -11.90
N MET A 200 9.14 -14.41 -12.43
CA MET A 200 8.71 -14.36 -13.83
C MET A 200 9.73 -13.62 -14.73
N GLY A 201 10.86 -13.15 -14.18
CA GLY A 201 11.85 -12.38 -14.93
C GLY A 201 11.40 -10.96 -15.28
N ILE A 202 10.38 -10.43 -14.61
CA ILE A 202 9.82 -9.10 -14.85
C ILE A 202 10.59 -8.08 -14.00
N TYR A 203 11.35 -7.20 -14.67
CA TYR A 203 12.12 -6.14 -14.03
C TYR A 203 11.75 -4.76 -14.60
N ILE A 204 11.00 -4.02 -13.80
CA ILE A 204 10.43 -2.72 -14.16
C ILE A 204 11.11 -1.58 -13.39
N LYS A 205 11.44 -0.53 -14.14
CA LYS A 205 11.90 0.76 -13.63
C LYS A 205 10.72 1.49 -13.00
N SER A 206 10.90 1.96 -11.78
CA SER A 206 9.89 2.72 -11.05
C SER A 206 9.89 4.18 -11.48
N LEU A 207 8.73 4.85 -11.42
CA LEU A 207 8.67 6.30 -11.62
C LEU A 207 9.44 7.07 -10.52
N ASN A 208 9.68 6.43 -9.37
CA ASN A 208 10.55 6.97 -8.33
C ASN A 208 12.03 7.08 -8.76
N GLU A 209 12.44 6.37 -9.81
CA GLU A 209 13.82 6.27 -10.29
C GLU A 209 14.12 7.25 -11.44
N ILE A 210 13.19 8.15 -11.77
CA ILE A 210 13.39 9.20 -12.76
C ILE A 210 14.39 10.23 -12.21
N ASN A 211 15.52 10.37 -12.90
CA ASN A 211 16.57 11.30 -12.49
C ASN A 211 16.26 12.74 -12.93
N ARG A 212 16.90 13.73 -12.29
CA ARG A 212 16.65 15.17 -12.53
C ARG A 212 16.77 15.59 -14.00
N ASN A 213 17.72 14.98 -14.73
CA ASN A 213 18.03 15.33 -16.12
C ASN A 213 17.62 14.22 -17.11
N GLU A 214 16.87 13.22 -16.64
CA GLU A 214 16.43 12.11 -17.48
C GLU A 214 15.23 12.53 -18.33
N LYS A 215 15.30 12.26 -19.64
CA LYS A 215 14.13 12.30 -20.52
C LYS A 215 13.48 10.92 -20.49
N PHE A 216 12.52 10.74 -19.60
CA PHE A 216 11.77 9.50 -19.48
C PHE A 216 10.45 9.62 -20.23
N ASP A 217 10.24 8.75 -21.23
CA ASP A 217 8.96 8.58 -21.92
C ASP A 217 8.44 7.17 -21.65
N ILE A 218 7.25 7.08 -21.06
CA ILE A 218 6.69 5.81 -20.59
C ILE A 218 6.40 4.87 -21.76
N TYR A 219 5.89 5.38 -22.89
CA TYR A 219 5.60 4.55 -24.06
C TYR A 219 6.87 3.99 -24.70
N SER A 220 7.89 4.82 -24.89
CA SER A 220 9.21 4.39 -25.36
C SER A 220 9.81 3.32 -24.45
N TYR A 221 9.63 3.45 -23.13
CA TYR A 221 10.06 2.45 -22.16
C TYR A 221 9.29 1.12 -22.31
N ILE A 222 7.97 1.17 -22.48
CA ILE A 222 7.12 -0.01 -22.72
C ILE A 222 7.54 -0.71 -24.02
N GLU A 223 7.72 0.03 -25.11
CA GLU A 223 8.17 -0.52 -26.39
C GLU A 223 9.54 -1.22 -26.25
N MET A 224 10.49 -0.58 -25.55
CA MET A 224 11.79 -1.17 -25.28
C MET A 224 11.67 -2.49 -24.50
N LYS A 225 10.78 -2.56 -23.50
CA LYS A 225 10.53 -3.77 -22.72
C LYS A 225 9.89 -4.88 -23.55
N ASN A 226 8.93 -4.55 -24.40
CA ASN A 226 8.29 -5.51 -25.30
C ASN A 226 9.27 -6.06 -26.35
N ARG A 227 10.21 -5.25 -26.86
CA ARG A 227 11.25 -5.71 -27.81
C ARG A 227 12.34 -6.57 -27.17
N SER A 228 12.71 -6.27 -25.93
CA SER A 228 13.78 -6.98 -25.21
C SER A 228 13.31 -8.34 -24.68
N GLY A 229 12.00 -8.54 -24.52
CA GLY A 229 11.37 -9.79 -24.11
C GLY A 229 10.99 -10.66 -25.30
N GLY A 230 11.93 -11.41 -25.87
CA GLY A 230 11.67 -12.42 -26.90
C GLY A 230 10.84 -13.64 -26.46
N ASN A 231 10.01 -13.51 -25.41
CA ASN A 231 9.10 -14.53 -24.92
C ASN A 231 7.72 -13.92 -24.66
N GLN A 232 6.69 -14.65 -25.14
CA GLN A 232 5.23 -14.50 -25.18
C GLN A 232 4.44 -13.78 -24.04
N ASN A 233 5.05 -12.97 -23.18
CA ASN A 233 4.36 -12.23 -22.10
C ASN A 233 4.65 -10.72 -22.20
N GLY A 234 4.31 -10.12 -23.35
CA GLY A 234 4.22 -8.66 -23.45
C GLY A 234 3.13 -8.12 -22.52
N PHE A 235 3.23 -6.84 -22.16
CA PHE A 235 2.10 -6.09 -21.57
C PHE A 235 0.88 -6.13 -22.48
#